data_AF-A0A370G9C8-F1
#
_entry.id   AF-A0A370G9C8-F1
#
_cell.length_a   1.000
_cell.length_b   1.000
_cell.length_c   1.000
_cell.angle_alpha   90.00
_cell.angle_beta   90.00
_cell.angle_gamma   90.00
#
_symmetry.space_group_name_H-M   'P 1'
#
loop_
_entity.id
_entity.type
_entity.pdbx_description
1 polymer ?
#
loop_
_entity_poly.entity_id
_entity_poly.type
_entity_poly.pdbx_seq_one_letter_code
_entity_poly.pdbx_strand_id
1 'polypeptide(L)'
;MPDLVIARYNEDVSWLVNVPDDFNIFLYNKGDELDISNIRSKLKGYFRIQNIGRESDTYLLHIIHNMGKTDSFTVFSQGDPFEHSPDFLRLLTHRFADDAWGYSSQWKQGFPPAHLIETHIARTGQPTRNEIFSLYNWGPIYSFDEGAFLISRLYFSFYGVENGTNIAADFFGRIGYEAARHKAAQATLGEFPYAAIFGVRNSVVSHISNDIFLRALHEVRTNQMAGHIMERLWLHFFGRPFISIGTDASPRRLPQTF
;
A
#
# COMPACT_ATOMS: atom_id res chain seq x y z
N MET A 1 -3.56 -17.63 -12.50
CA MET A 1 -4.63 -16.63 -12.31
C MET A 1 -4.18 -15.69 -11.21
N PRO A 2 -4.36 -14.37 -11.37
CA PRO A 2 -4.14 -13.41 -10.29
C PRO A 2 -5.16 -13.57 -9.15
N ASP A 3 -4.76 -13.13 -7.97
CA ASP A 3 -5.62 -13.13 -6.80
C ASP A 3 -6.10 -11.70 -6.51
N LEU A 4 -7.36 -11.54 -6.11
CA LEU A 4 -7.93 -10.30 -5.60
C LEU A 4 -8.31 -10.52 -4.13
N VAL A 5 -7.63 -9.80 -3.23
CA VAL A 5 -7.78 -9.91 -1.79
C VAL A 5 -8.53 -8.70 -1.27
N ILE A 6 -9.70 -8.96 -0.69
CA ILE A 6 -10.60 -7.92 -0.19
C ILE A 6 -10.63 -7.96 1.33
N ALA A 7 -10.24 -6.85 1.95
CA ALA A 7 -10.42 -6.59 3.38
C ALA A 7 -11.72 -5.82 3.60
N ARG A 8 -12.77 -6.53 4.02
CA ARG A 8 -14.08 -5.96 4.30
C ARG A 8 -14.29 -5.80 5.80
N TYR A 9 -14.80 -4.66 6.23
CA TYR A 9 -15.50 -4.50 7.49
C TYR A 9 -17.01 -4.58 7.26
N ASN A 10 -17.65 -3.45 6.92
CA ASN A 10 -19.11 -3.35 6.72
C ASN A 10 -19.51 -2.79 5.35
N GLU A 11 -18.55 -2.61 4.44
CA GLU A 11 -18.78 -2.09 3.09
C GLU A 11 -19.68 -3.03 2.26
N ASP A 12 -20.37 -2.47 1.27
CA ASP A 12 -21.05 -3.28 0.25
C ASP A 12 -20.01 -3.86 -0.73
N VAL A 13 -20.07 -5.18 -0.90
CA VAL A 13 -19.18 -5.92 -1.81
C VAL A 13 -19.96 -6.59 -2.96
N SER A 14 -21.20 -6.17 -3.19
CA SER A 14 -22.03 -6.66 -4.31
C SER A 14 -21.35 -6.49 -5.67
N TRP A 15 -20.48 -5.48 -5.81
CA TRP A 15 -19.71 -5.19 -7.01
C TRP A 15 -18.75 -6.31 -7.43
N LEU A 16 -18.41 -7.26 -6.54
CA LEU A 16 -17.54 -8.40 -6.85
C LEU A 16 -18.09 -9.28 -7.98
N VAL A 17 -19.40 -9.23 -8.26
CA VAL A 17 -20.00 -9.90 -9.44
C VAL A 17 -19.39 -9.40 -10.76
N ASN A 18 -18.88 -8.17 -10.79
CA ASN A 18 -18.32 -7.52 -11.99
C ASN A 18 -16.79 -7.67 -12.11
N VAL A 19 -16.14 -8.33 -11.15
CA VAL A 19 -14.70 -8.62 -11.25
C VAL A 19 -14.45 -9.58 -12.42
N PRO A 20 -13.39 -9.41 -13.23
CA PRO A 20 -13.07 -10.34 -14.31
C PRO A 20 -12.97 -11.81 -13.84
N ASP A 21 -13.44 -12.76 -14.67
CA ASP A 21 -13.47 -14.19 -14.31
C ASP A 21 -12.09 -14.84 -14.16
N ASP A 22 -11.03 -14.18 -14.62
CA ASP A 22 -9.65 -14.66 -14.53
C ASP A 22 -8.99 -14.36 -13.16
N PHE A 23 -9.71 -13.76 -12.21
CA PHE A 23 -9.26 -13.55 -10.83
C PHE A 23 -9.80 -14.61 -9.86
N ASN A 24 -8.94 -15.05 -8.93
CA ASN A 24 -9.39 -15.72 -7.71
C ASN A 24 -9.71 -14.67 -6.65
N ILE A 25 -10.96 -14.62 -6.17
CA ILE A 25 -11.35 -13.63 -5.15
C ILE A 25 -11.28 -14.25 -3.75
N PHE A 26 -10.51 -13.62 -2.85
CA PHE A 26 -10.44 -13.95 -1.43
C PHE A 26 -11.07 -12.80 -0.62
N LEU A 27 -12.22 -13.06 -0.02
CA LEU A 27 -12.95 -12.10 0.79
C LEU A 27 -12.74 -12.39 2.28
N TYR A 28 -12.09 -11.47 2.98
CA TYR A 28 -11.95 -11.48 4.43
C TYR A 28 -12.95 -10.50 5.03
N ASN A 29 -13.85 -11.00 5.87
CA ASN A 29 -14.89 -10.22 6.51
C ASN A 29 -14.61 -10.07 8.02
N LYS A 30 -14.38 -8.83 8.45
CA LYS A 30 -14.17 -8.41 9.84
C LYS A 30 -15.44 -7.89 10.52
N GLY A 31 -16.45 -7.51 9.74
CA GLY A 31 -17.66 -6.89 10.26
C GLY A 31 -18.82 -7.85 10.36
N ASP A 32 -20.01 -7.30 10.13
CA ASP A 32 -21.26 -8.00 10.28
C ASP A 32 -21.39 -9.15 9.29
N GLU A 33 -22.32 -10.06 9.59
CA GLU A 33 -22.64 -11.15 8.69
C GLU A 33 -23.08 -10.61 7.32
N LEU A 34 -22.53 -11.21 6.27
CA LEU A 34 -22.73 -10.81 4.89
C LEU A 34 -23.44 -11.93 4.15
N ASP A 35 -24.58 -11.63 3.52
CA ASP A 35 -25.14 -12.52 2.52
C ASP A 35 -24.24 -12.51 1.27
N ILE A 36 -23.65 -13.67 0.98
CA ILE A 36 -22.76 -13.87 -0.15
C ILE A 36 -23.44 -14.60 -1.31
N SER A 37 -24.75 -14.84 -1.26
CA SER A 37 -25.47 -15.64 -2.26
C SER A 37 -25.24 -15.17 -3.69
N ASN A 38 -25.21 -13.85 -3.92
CA ASN A 38 -24.98 -13.22 -5.22
C ASN A 38 -23.53 -13.26 -5.71
N ILE A 39 -22.55 -13.36 -4.82
CA ILE A 39 -21.11 -13.34 -5.16
C ILE A 39 -20.42 -14.70 -4.94
N ARG A 40 -21.12 -15.70 -4.37
CA ARG A 40 -20.53 -16.97 -3.93
C ARG A 40 -19.76 -17.69 -5.05
N SER A 41 -20.27 -17.65 -6.27
CA SER A 41 -19.63 -18.28 -7.43
C SER A 41 -18.32 -17.61 -7.84
N LYS A 42 -18.11 -16.34 -7.47
CA LYS A 42 -16.90 -15.56 -7.76
C LYS A 42 -15.81 -15.77 -6.70
N LEU A 43 -16.18 -16.20 -5.50
CA LEU A 43 -15.26 -16.34 -4.37
C LEU A 43 -14.47 -17.65 -4.44
N LYS A 44 -13.14 -17.52 -4.47
CA LYS A 44 -12.22 -18.62 -4.18
C LYS A 44 -12.18 -18.94 -2.69
N GLY A 45 -12.29 -17.91 -1.84
CA GLY A 45 -12.31 -18.04 -0.38
C GLY A 45 -13.14 -16.96 0.30
N TYR A 46 -13.86 -17.35 1.36
CA TYR A 46 -14.57 -16.45 2.26
C TYR A 46 -14.13 -16.76 3.69
N PHE A 47 -13.58 -15.78 4.39
CA PHE A 47 -13.04 -15.93 5.74
C PHE A 47 -13.69 -14.93 6.68
N ARG A 48 -14.37 -15.40 7.72
CA ARG A 48 -14.75 -14.55 8.84
C ARG A 48 -13.57 -14.48 9.81
N ILE A 49 -13.10 -13.27 10.09
CA ILE A 49 -11.97 -13.02 10.98
C ILE A 49 -12.34 -11.96 12.02
N GLN A 50 -11.62 -11.92 13.14
CA GLN A 50 -11.85 -10.91 14.17
C GLN A 50 -11.47 -9.52 13.64
N ASN A 51 -12.19 -8.49 14.09
CA ASN A 51 -11.87 -7.09 13.79
C ASN A 51 -10.65 -6.60 14.59
N ILE A 52 -9.46 -7.11 14.23
CA ILE A 52 -8.18 -6.70 14.82
C ILE A 52 -7.39 -5.94 13.76
N GLY A 53 -6.82 -4.79 14.14
CA GLY A 53 -6.04 -3.96 13.23
C GLY A 53 -6.87 -3.41 12.06
N ARG A 54 -6.17 -2.98 11.00
CA ARG A 54 -6.79 -2.37 9.80
C ARG A 54 -6.81 -3.35 8.62
N GLU A 55 -6.90 -2.84 7.38
CA GLU A 55 -6.73 -3.64 6.16
C GLU A 55 -5.38 -4.36 6.11
N SER A 56 -4.34 -3.74 6.66
CA SER A 56 -3.00 -4.32 6.73
C SER A 56 -2.93 -5.66 7.46
N ASP A 57 -3.68 -5.85 8.55
CA ASP A 57 -3.78 -7.14 9.23
C ASP A 57 -4.35 -8.22 8.30
N THR A 58 -5.39 -7.90 7.54
CA THR A 58 -5.99 -8.81 6.55
C THR A 58 -4.99 -9.19 5.47
N TYR A 59 -4.29 -8.20 4.90
CA TYR A 59 -3.35 -8.43 3.81
C TYR A 59 -2.18 -9.31 4.27
N LEU A 60 -1.64 -9.06 5.46
CA LEU A 60 -0.58 -9.88 6.05
C LEU A 60 -1.05 -11.31 6.32
N LEU A 61 -2.26 -11.51 6.85
CA LEU A 61 -2.84 -12.84 7.01
C LEU A 61 -2.95 -13.60 5.68
N HIS A 62 -3.37 -12.92 4.61
CA HIS A 62 -3.42 -13.53 3.29
C HIS A 62 -2.01 -13.92 2.79
N ILE A 63 -1.05 -13.00 2.88
CA ILE A 63 0.34 -13.22 2.49
C ILE A 63 0.92 -14.44 3.22
N ILE A 64 0.73 -14.53 4.53
CA ILE A 64 1.31 -15.59 5.37
C ILE A 64 0.67 -16.96 5.08
N HIS A 65 -0.64 -17.01 4.88
CA HIS A 65 -1.38 -18.29 4.91
C HIS A 65 -1.88 -18.77 3.55
N ASN A 66 -2.05 -17.89 2.57
CA ASN A 66 -2.77 -18.21 1.33
C ASN A 66 -2.01 -17.86 0.07
N MET A 67 -0.99 -17.00 0.15
CA MET A 67 -0.24 -16.55 -1.02
C MET A 67 0.77 -17.62 -1.48
N GLY A 68 0.54 -18.15 -2.67
CA GLY A 68 1.41 -19.16 -3.29
C GLY A 68 2.64 -18.56 -3.98
N LYS A 69 3.67 -19.40 -4.15
CA LYS A 69 4.83 -19.08 -5.01
C LYS A 69 4.46 -19.30 -6.47
N THR A 70 4.00 -18.25 -7.14
CA THR A 70 3.59 -18.29 -8.56
C THR A 70 4.19 -17.11 -9.32
N ASP A 71 4.22 -17.19 -10.64
CA ASP A 71 4.60 -16.04 -11.51
C ASP A 71 3.44 -15.06 -11.74
N SER A 72 2.31 -15.25 -11.05
CA SER A 72 1.16 -14.34 -11.09
C SER A 72 1.38 -13.13 -10.17
N PHE A 73 0.32 -12.35 -9.98
CA PHE A 73 0.27 -11.22 -9.06
C PHE A 73 -0.97 -11.29 -8.16
N THR A 74 -0.93 -10.54 -7.07
CA THR A 74 -2.05 -10.36 -6.13
C THR A 74 -2.37 -8.87 -6.02
N VAL A 75 -3.66 -8.54 -6.13
CA VAL A 75 -4.21 -7.20 -5.90
C VAL A 75 -4.88 -7.16 -4.54
N PHE A 76 -4.57 -6.16 -3.75
CA PHE A 76 -5.14 -5.92 -2.43
C PHE A 76 -6.04 -4.68 -2.46
N SER A 77 -7.20 -4.77 -1.83
CA SER A 77 -8.17 -3.68 -1.72
C SER A 77 -9.01 -3.78 -0.46
N GLN A 78 -9.48 -2.63 0.01
CA GLN A 78 -10.58 -2.55 0.98
C GLN A 78 -11.92 -2.93 0.32
N GLY A 79 -12.95 -3.12 1.15
CA GLY A 79 -14.30 -3.56 0.71
C GLY A 79 -14.95 -2.64 -0.31
N ASP A 80 -14.71 -1.33 -0.22
CA ASP A 80 -15.14 -0.33 -1.20
C ASP A 80 -13.92 0.44 -1.74
N PRO A 81 -13.44 0.12 -2.95
CA PRO A 81 -12.31 0.82 -3.56
C PRO A 81 -12.68 2.13 -4.26
N PHE A 82 -13.96 2.40 -4.56
CA PHE A 82 -14.31 3.32 -5.64
C PHE A 82 -14.10 4.79 -5.31
N GLU A 83 -14.21 5.17 -4.03
CA GLU A 83 -13.87 6.53 -3.59
C GLU A 83 -12.39 6.84 -3.84
N HIS A 84 -11.50 5.85 -3.73
CA HIS A 84 -10.05 6.00 -3.89
C HIS A 84 -9.55 5.68 -5.30
N SER A 85 -10.27 4.79 -5.97
CA SER A 85 -10.00 4.25 -7.31
C SER A 85 -11.30 4.19 -8.13
N PRO A 86 -11.75 5.32 -8.70
CA PRO A 86 -13.01 5.36 -9.46
C PRO A 86 -13.05 4.36 -10.64
N ASP A 87 -11.88 4.06 -11.21
CA ASP A 87 -11.71 3.14 -12.34
C ASP A 87 -11.33 1.70 -11.90
N PHE A 88 -11.50 1.31 -10.63
CA PHE A 88 -10.93 0.08 -10.07
C PHE A 88 -11.18 -1.18 -10.92
N LEU A 89 -12.42 -1.44 -11.32
CA LEU A 89 -12.77 -2.60 -12.17
C LEU A 89 -12.08 -2.58 -13.52
N ARG A 90 -11.96 -1.40 -14.15
CA ARG A 90 -11.23 -1.22 -15.41
C ARG A 90 -9.73 -1.47 -15.21
N LEU A 91 -9.18 -1.07 -14.07
CA LEU A 91 -7.77 -1.28 -13.75
C LEU A 91 -7.41 -2.74 -13.52
N LEU A 92 -8.34 -3.58 -13.06
CA LEU A 92 -8.10 -5.02 -12.91
C LEU A 92 -7.79 -5.72 -14.25
N THR A 93 -8.19 -5.14 -15.38
CA THR A 93 -7.88 -5.69 -16.71
C THR A 93 -6.51 -5.26 -17.24
N HIS A 94 -5.84 -4.32 -16.57
CA HIS A 94 -4.52 -3.82 -16.96
C HIS A 94 -3.42 -4.66 -16.30
N ARG A 95 -2.32 -4.89 -17.03
CA ARG A 95 -1.12 -5.52 -16.47
C ARG A 95 -0.10 -4.45 -16.08
N PHE A 96 0.48 -4.55 -14.89
CA PHE A 96 1.51 -3.62 -14.42
C PHE A 96 2.88 -4.04 -14.96
N ALA A 97 3.70 -3.05 -15.31
CA ALA A 97 5.10 -3.26 -15.70
C ALA A 97 5.97 -3.57 -14.47
N ASP A 98 5.68 -2.94 -13.34
CA ASP A 98 6.49 -2.99 -12.13
C ASP A 98 6.19 -4.20 -11.24
N ASP A 99 7.08 -4.45 -10.28
CA ASP A 99 6.97 -5.50 -9.26
C ASP A 99 5.87 -5.23 -8.23
N ALA A 100 5.60 -3.95 -7.96
CA ALA A 100 4.50 -3.47 -7.14
C ALA A 100 3.93 -2.17 -7.75
N TRP A 101 2.60 -2.03 -7.74
CA TRP A 101 1.90 -0.96 -8.44
C TRP A 101 0.68 -0.45 -7.66
N GLY A 102 0.45 0.85 -7.67
CA GLY A 102 -0.69 1.49 -6.99
C GLY A 102 -1.97 1.53 -7.84
N TYR A 103 -3.11 1.32 -7.21
CA TYR A 103 -4.41 1.24 -7.90
C TYR A 103 -5.33 2.43 -7.65
N SER A 104 -4.94 3.37 -6.80
CA SER A 104 -5.71 4.55 -6.44
C SER A 104 -5.14 5.82 -7.09
N SER A 105 -5.91 6.89 -7.08
CA SER A 105 -5.44 8.24 -7.43
C SER A 105 -5.79 9.30 -6.39
N GLN A 106 -6.67 8.98 -5.44
CA GLN A 106 -7.19 9.94 -4.47
C GLN A 106 -7.53 9.30 -3.13
N TRP A 107 -7.56 10.11 -2.06
CA TRP A 107 -8.13 9.71 -0.78
C TRP A 107 -9.65 9.86 -0.81
N LYS A 108 -10.16 10.93 -1.41
CA LYS A 108 -11.59 11.16 -1.60
C LYS A 108 -11.77 12.16 -2.73
N GLN A 109 -13.00 12.39 -3.14
CA GLN A 109 -13.28 13.42 -4.13
C GLN A 109 -12.70 14.77 -3.67
N GLY A 110 -11.84 15.34 -4.51
CA GLY A 110 -11.16 16.62 -4.24
C GLY A 110 -9.90 16.54 -3.37
N PHE A 111 -9.46 15.35 -2.95
CA PHE A 111 -8.17 15.16 -2.27
C PHE A 111 -7.39 13.97 -2.84
N PRO A 112 -6.20 14.18 -3.42
CA PRO A 112 -5.45 15.44 -3.50
C PRO A 112 -6.13 16.45 -4.46
N PRO A 113 -5.69 17.73 -4.51
CA PRO A 113 -6.24 18.71 -5.43
C PRO A 113 -6.35 18.18 -6.86
N ALA A 114 -7.53 18.35 -7.49
CA ALA A 114 -7.87 17.73 -8.78
C ALA A 114 -6.82 17.98 -9.89
N HIS A 115 -6.24 19.18 -9.93
CA HIS A 115 -5.21 19.54 -10.91
C HIS A 115 -3.96 18.62 -10.85
N LEU A 116 -3.64 18.01 -9.70
CA LEU A 116 -2.52 17.06 -9.59
C LEU A 116 -2.82 15.73 -10.28
N ILE A 117 -4.09 15.29 -10.23
CA ILE A 117 -4.57 14.08 -10.90
C ILE A 117 -4.66 14.35 -12.40
N GLU A 118 -5.30 15.46 -12.80
CA GLU A 118 -5.45 15.87 -14.21
C GLU A 118 -4.08 16.02 -14.91
N THR A 119 -3.14 16.71 -14.27
CA THR A 119 -1.77 16.90 -14.79
C THR A 119 -1.04 15.56 -14.91
N HIS A 120 -1.22 14.65 -13.95
CA HIS A 120 -0.63 13.32 -14.00
C HIS A 120 -1.16 12.51 -15.18
N ILE A 121 -2.48 12.47 -15.36
CA ILE A 121 -3.16 11.78 -16.46
C ILE A 121 -2.70 12.37 -17.80
N ALA A 122 -2.70 13.70 -17.94
CA ALA A 122 -2.28 14.37 -19.18
C ALA A 122 -0.83 14.04 -19.57
N ARG A 123 0.06 13.87 -18.57
CA ARG A 123 1.48 13.58 -18.81
C ARG A 123 1.77 12.11 -19.08
N THR A 124 1.05 11.20 -18.44
CA THR A 124 1.41 9.77 -18.40
C THR A 124 0.40 8.85 -19.08
N GLY A 125 -0.83 9.33 -19.31
CA GLY A 125 -1.98 8.53 -19.70
C GLY A 125 -2.49 7.59 -18.60
N GLN A 126 -1.89 7.60 -17.40
CA GLN A 126 -2.25 6.69 -16.31
C GLN A 126 -3.33 7.32 -15.42
N PRO A 127 -4.44 6.61 -15.16
CA PRO A 127 -5.51 7.08 -14.27
C PRO A 127 -5.17 6.92 -12.77
N THR A 128 -4.11 6.19 -12.45
CA THR A 128 -3.62 5.96 -11.09
C THR A 128 -2.43 6.87 -10.81
N ARG A 129 -2.28 7.29 -9.55
CA ARG A 129 -1.21 8.21 -9.14
C ARG A 129 -0.80 7.89 -7.71
N ASN A 130 0.48 7.57 -7.52
CA ASN A 130 1.05 7.49 -6.18
C ASN A 130 1.29 8.90 -5.63
N GLU A 131 0.95 9.10 -4.37
CA GLU A 131 1.22 10.32 -3.62
C GLU A 131 2.63 10.27 -3.03
N ILE A 132 3.37 11.38 -3.09
CA ILE A 132 4.72 11.47 -2.54
C ILE A 132 4.64 12.03 -1.12
N PHE A 133 5.34 11.41 -0.18
CA PHE A 133 5.29 11.78 1.23
C PHE A 133 6.67 11.81 1.89
N SER A 134 6.79 12.55 2.98
CA SER A 134 8.02 12.64 3.76
C SER A 134 8.15 11.48 4.74
N LEU A 135 9.35 10.88 4.79
CA LEU A 135 9.66 9.81 5.74
C LEU A 135 9.81 10.31 7.19
N TYR A 136 9.80 11.64 7.41
CA TYR A 136 10.06 12.26 8.71
C TYR A 136 8.82 12.87 9.35
N ASN A 137 7.90 13.44 8.58
CA ASN A 137 6.64 14.00 9.10
C ASN A 137 5.40 13.21 8.65
N TRP A 138 5.62 12.15 7.86
CA TRP A 138 4.61 11.26 7.30
C TRP A 138 3.59 11.89 6.34
N GLY A 139 3.60 13.22 6.17
CA GLY A 139 2.65 13.96 5.34
C GLY A 139 3.01 13.96 3.85
N PRO A 140 2.02 14.14 2.96
CA PRO A 140 2.26 14.36 1.54
C PRO A 140 2.99 15.69 1.30
N ILE A 141 3.70 15.79 0.18
CA ILE A 141 4.52 16.99 -0.12
C ILE A 141 3.76 18.09 -0.88
N TYR A 142 2.60 17.76 -1.48
CA TYR A 142 1.83 18.68 -2.31
C TYR A 142 0.58 19.25 -1.63
N SER A 143 0.24 18.76 -0.44
CA SER A 143 -0.92 19.20 0.33
C SER A 143 -0.66 18.98 1.83
N PHE A 144 -1.44 19.64 2.68
CA PHE A 144 -1.43 19.33 4.10
C PHE A 144 -2.44 18.22 4.40
N ASP A 145 -1.98 17.20 5.10
CA ASP A 145 -2.76 16.07 5.60
C ASP A 145 -2.61 16.03 7.13
N GLU A 146 -3.61 16.54 7.83
CA GLU A 146 -3.62 16.59 9.29
C GLU A 146 -3.56 15.18 9.90
N GLY A 147 -4.26 14.21 9.30
CA GLY A 147 -4.27 12.83 9.77
C GLY A 147 -2.88 12.21 9.74
N ALA A 148 -2.18 12.36 8.61
CA ALA A 148 -0.80 11.87 8.48
C ALA A 148 0.15 12.55 9.46
N PHE A 149 0.02 13.87 9.64
CA PHE A 149 0.82 14.60 10.61
C PHE A 149 0.59 14.09 12.04
N LEU A 150 -0.67 13.89 12.45
CA LEU A 150 -1.00 13.35 13.77
C LEU A 150 -0.47 11.91 13.96
N ILE A 151 -0.54 11.07 12.93
CA ILE A 151 0.03 9.72 12.94
C ILE A 151 1.54 9.75 13.21
N SER A 152 2.29 10.68 12.60
CA SER A 152 3.74 10.81 12.91
C SER A 152 4.01 11.18 14.36
N ARG A 153 3.19 12.08 14.94
CA ARG A 153 3.30 12.48 16.35
C ARG A 153 2.98 11.32 17.29
N LEU A 154 1.95 10.55 16.97
CA LEU A 154 1.60 9.33 17.70
C LEU A 154 2.73 8.29 17.61
N TYR A 155 3.35 8.13 16.43
CA TYR A 155 4.48 7.23 16.24
C TYR A 155 5.64 7.57 17.18
N PHE A 156 6.09 8.83 17.18
CA PHE A 156 7.19 9.29 18.03
C PHE A 156 6.90 9.08 19.52
N SER A 157 5.69 9.43 19.95
CA SER A 157 5.26 9.26 21.34
C SER A 157 5.20 7.80 21.75
N PHE A 158 4.54 6.95 20.94
CA PHE A 158 4.31 5.54 21.26
C PHE A 158 5.62 4.75 21.32
N TYR A 159 6.52 4.98 20.36
CA TYR A 159 7.79 4.25 20.29
C TYR A 159 8.94 4.92 21.04
N GLY A 160 8.73 6.10 21.64
CA GLY A 160 9.75 6.83 22.38
C GLY A 160 10.95 7.24 21.53
N VAL A 161 10.74 7.53 20.25
CA VAL A 161 11.80 7.98 19.32
C VAL A 161 11.76 9.50 19.14
N GLU A 162 12.89 10.08 18.75
CA GLU A 162 13.01 11.53 18.59
C GLU A 162 12.16 12.06 17.43
N ASN A 163 11.66 13.29 17.58
CA ASN A 163 11.02 14.00 16.47
C ASN A 163 12.05 14.22 15.35
N GLY A 164 11.68 13.89 14.11
CA GLY A 164 12.60 13.87 12.98
C GLY A 164 13.30 12.52 12.78
N THR A 165 12.89 11.47 13.50
CA THR A 165 13.24 10.09 13.15
C THR A 165 12.67 9.75 11.77
N ASN A 166 13.46 9.07 10.93
CA ASN A 166 12.97 8.47 9.69
C ASN A 166 12.05 7.29 10.05
N ILE A 167 10.74 7.51 9.96
CA ILE A 167 9.70 6.59 10.43
C ILE A 167 9.76 5.27 9.66
N ALA A 168 9.98 5.32 8.35
CA ALA A 168 10.06 4.11 7.52
C ALA A 168 11.28 3.24 7.91
N ALA A 169 12.45 3.85 8.08
CA ALA A 169 13.66 3.14 8.49
C ALA A 169 13.50 2.52 9.88
N ASP A 170 12.94 3.27 10.84
CA ASP A 170 12.69 2.79 12.19
C ASP A 170 11.66 1.63 12.19
N PHE A 171 10.54 1.77 11.48
CA PHE A 171 9.53 0.71 11.36
C PHE A 171 10.10 -0.58 10.75
N PHE A 172 10.85 -0.48 9.65
CA PHE A 172 11.49 -1.66 9.06
C PHE A 172 12.52 -2.30 9.99
N GLY A 173 13.23 -1.50 10.79
CA GLY A 173 14.13 -2.02 11.83
C GLY A 173 13.39 -2.83 12.90
N ARG A 174 12.21 -2.37 13.35
CA ARG A 174 11.38 -3.07 14.35
C ARG A 174 10.93 -4.45 13.86
N ILE A 175 10.54 -4.55 12.59
CA ILE A 175 10.13 -5.82 11.99
C ILE A 175 11.30 -6.66 11.45
N GLY A 176 12.54 -6.19 11.62
CA GLY A 176 13.76 -6.90 11.19
C GLY A 176 13.94 -6.96 9.67
N TYR A 177 13.35 -6.03 8.90
CA TYR A 177 13.48 -5.98 7.45
C TYR A 177 14.66 -5.10 7.02
N GLU A 178 15.88 -5.58 7.29
CA GLU A 178 17.12 -4.78 7.13
C GLU A 178 17.34 -4.23 5.72
N ALA A 179 17.02 -4.99 4.67
CA ALA A 179 17.15 -4.53 3.30
C ALA A 179 16.26 -3.29 3.01
N ALA A 180 15.02 -3.28 3.51
CA ALA A 180 14.11 -2.15 3.36
C ALA A 180 14.51 -0.98 4.28
N ARG A 181 14.93 -1.28 5.51
CA ARG A 181 15.48 -0.30 6.46
C ARG A 181 16.63 0.49 5.86
N HIS A 182 17.64 -0.18 5.30
CA HIS A 182 18.82 0.47 4.73
C HIS A 182 18.46 1.42 3.59
N LYS A 183 17.53 1.01 2.71
CA LYS A 183 17.03 1.87 1.62
C LYS A 183 16.29 3.08 2.16
N ALA A 184 15.40 2.89 3.13
CA ALA A 184 14.66 4.00 3.76
C ALA A 184 15.60 4.99 4.47
N ALA A 185 16.64 4.51 5.15
CA ALA A 185 17.60 5.33 5.88
C ALA A 185 18.44 6.25 4.97
N GLN A 186 18.53 5.94 3.68
CA GLN A 186 19.26 6.73 2.67
C GLN A 186 18.33 7.67 1.87
N ALA A 187 17.06 7.74 2.24
CA ALA A 187 16.05 8.47 1.51
C ALA A 187 15.34 9.52 2.37
N THR A 188 14.63 10.41 1.68
CA THR A 188 13.89 11.51 2.31
C THR A 188 12.40 11.37 2.10
N LEU A 189 12.01 10.82 0.95
CA LEU A 189 10.62 10.71 0.54
C LEU A 189 10.29 9.25 0.16
N GLY A 190 9.01 8.91 0.30
CA GLY A 190 8.42 7.70 -0.24
C GLY A 190 7.28 8.03 -1.19
N GLU A 191 6.67 6.99 -1.76
CA GLU A 191 5.46 7.08 -2.53
C GLU A 191 4.47 5.98 -2.15
N PHE A 192 3.18 6.30 -2.17
CA PHE A 192 2.14 5.36 -1.79
C PHE A 192 0.85 5.55 -2.60
N PRO A 193 0.08 4.48 -2.84
CA PRO A 193 -1.30 4.59 -3.24
C PRO A 193 -2.17 4.85 -2.01
N TYR A 194 -3.19 5.69 -2.17
CA TYR A 194 -4.21 5.89 -1.15
C TYR A 194 -4.96 4.60 -0.82
N ALA A 195 -5.38 4.48 0.44
CA ALA A 195 -6.21 3.40 0.97
C ALA A 195 -5.61 1.99 0.81
N ALA A 196 -4.29 1.90 0.68
CA ALA A 196 -3.56 0.65 0.48
C ALA A 196 -4.15 -0.21 -0.66
N ILE A 197 -4.57 0.41 -1.77
CA ILE A 197 -5.02 -0.32 -2.95
C ILE A 197 -3.81 -0.50 -3.88
N PHE A 198 -3.28 -1.71 -3.96
CA PHE A 198 -2.06 -2.00 -4.72
C PHE A 198 -2.03 -3.44 -5.25
N GLY A 199 -1.23 -3.66 -6.30
CA GLY A 199 -0.87 -4.98 -6.80
C GLY A 199 0.60 -5.28 -6.56
N VAL A 200 0.96 -6.56 -6.41
CA VAL A 200 2.34 -7.02 -6.28
C VAL A 200 2.54 -8.36 -6.97
N ARG A 201 3.70 -8.59 -7.59
CA ARG A 201 4.07 -9.90 -8.14
C ARG A 201 4.31 -10.91 -7.03
N ASN A 202 3.77 -12.11 -7.18
CA ASN A 202 3.88 -13.15 -6.16
C ASN A 202 5.33 -13.64 -6.03
N SER A 203 6.10 -13.58 -7.11
CA SER A 203 7.54 -13.82 -7.10
C SER A 203 8.27 -12.86 -6.14
N VAL A 204 7.93 -11.58 -6.12
CA VAL A 204 8.55 -10.58 -5.23
C VAL A 204 8.28 -10.90 -3.78
N VAL A 205 7.01 -11.19 -3.44
CA VAL A 205 6.62 -11.56 -2.08
C VAL A 205 7.35 -12.82 -1.62
N SER A 206 7.53 -13.80 -2.51
CA SER A 206 8.17 -15.08 -2.18
C SER A 206 9.67 -14.98 -1.82
N HIS A 207 10.32 -13.87 -2.14
CA HIS A 207 11.73 -13.61 -1.76
C HIS A 207 11.85 -12.99 -0.36
N ILE A 208 10.74 -12.61 0.28
CA ILE A 208 10.73 -12.03 1.62
C ILE A 208 10.46 -13.15 2.63
N SER A 209 11.22 -13.16 3.72
CA SER A 209 11.04 -14.16 4.79
C SER A 209 9.67 -14.05 5.44
N ASN A 210 9.02 -15.19 5.68
CA ASN A 210 7.77 -15.26 6.44
C ASN A 210 7.87 -14.63 7.84
N ASP A 211 9.04 -14.68 8.47
CA ASP A 211 9.26 -14.06 9.78
C ASP A 211 9.08 -12.54 9.76
N ILE A 212 9.42 -11.89 8.64
CA ILE A 212 9.23 -10.44 8.47
C ILE A 212 7.73 -10.12 8.41
N PHE A 213 6.94 -10.91 7.67
CA PHE A 213 5.49 -10.76 7.63
C PHE A 213 4.84 -11.03 8.98
N LEU A 214 5.30 -12.04 9.72
CA LEU A 214 4.81 -12.36 11.07
C LEU A 214 5.09 -11.23 12.07
N ARG A 215 6.28 -10.63 12.03
CA ARG A 215 6.62 -9.46 12.86
C ARG A 215 5.82 -8.23 12.45
N ALA A 216 5.65 -7.99 11.16
CA ALA A 216 4.76 -6.94 10.66
C ALA A 216 3.32 -7.14 11.15
N LEU A 217 2.81 -8.38 11.13
CA LEU A 217 1.48 -8.71 11.62
C LEU A 217 1.36 -8.42 13.12
N HIS A 218 2.38 -8.79 13.89
CA HIS A 218 2.44 -8.48 15.31
C HIS A 218 2.40 -6.96 15.57
N GLU A 219 3.17 -6.16 14.82
CA GLU A 219 3.18 -4.70 14.98
C GLU A 219 1.82 -4.06 14.66
N VAL A 220 1.19 -4.39 13.51
CA VAL A 220 -0.10 -3.80 13.13
C VAL A 220 -1.26 -4.21 14.04
N ARG A 221 -1.13 -5.31 14.78
CA ARG A 221 -2.08 -5.76 15.80
C ARG A 221 -1.87 -5.08 17.15
N THR A 222 -0.62 -4.77 17.48
CA THR A 222 -0.26 -4.17 18.77
C THR A 222 -0.70 -2.71 18.85
N ASN A 223 -0.68 -1.99 17.73
CA ASN A 223 -1.11 -0.60 17.68
C ASN A 223 -1.79 -0.27 16.34
N GLN A 224 -3.00 0.28 16.38
CA GLN A 224 -3.75 0.69 15.19
C GLN A 224 -2.99 1.71 14.31
N MET A 225 -2.16 2.56 14.93
CA MET A 225 -1.31 3.51 14.22
C MET A 225 -0.32 2.81 13.27
N ALA A 226 0.21 1.64 13.64
CA ALA A 226 1.11 0.88 12.77
C ALA A 226 0.42 0.41 11.48
N GLY A 227 -0.92 0.24 11.48
CA GLY A 227 -1.68 0.02 10.26
C GLY A 227 -1.63 1.20 9.28
N HIS A 228 -1.70 2.44 9.79
CA HIS A 228 -1.52 3.66 8.99
C HIS A 228 -0.08 3.86 8.52
N ILE A 229 0.90 3.36 9.27
CA ILE A 229 2.29 3.30 8.79
C ILE A 229 2.39 2.31 7.64
N MET A 230 1.83 1.10 7.79
CA MET A 230 1.90 0.08 6.74
C MET A 230 1.20 0.52 5.46
N GLU A 231 0.08 1.25 5.54
CA GLU A 231 -0.65 1.80 4.39
C GLU A 231 0.27 2.54 3.40
N ARG A 232 1.22 3.35 3.91
CA ARG A 232 2.16 4.10 3.06
C ARG A 232 3.41 3.32 2.67
N LEU A 233 3.64 2.15 3.27
CA LEU A 233 4.86 1.38 3.06
C LEU A 233 4.69 0.19 2.13
N TRP A 234 3.48 -0.17 1.71
CA TRP A 234 3.23 -1.37 0.91
C TRP A 234 4.10 -1.49 -0.33
N LEU A 235 4.16 -0.45 -1.16
CA LEU A 235 4.99 -0.51 -2.37
C LEU A 235 6.48 -0.69 -2.03
N HIS A 236 6.97 0.01 -1.01
CA HIS A 236 8.35 -0.07 -0.57
C HIS A 236 8.70 -1.40 0.09
N PHE A 237 7.77 -2.00 0.82
CA PHE A 237 7.88 -3.34 1.37
C PHE A 237 8.20 -4.37 0.27
N PHE A 238 7.61 -4.16 -0.91
CA PHE A 238 7.78 -4.98 -2.10
C PHE A 238 8.77 -4.39 -3.12
N GLY A 239 9.74 -3.60 -2.64
CA GLY A 239 10.92 -3.25 -3.41
C GLY A 239 10.81 -1.97 -4.23
N ARG A 240 9.69 -1.23 -4.18
CA ARG A 240 9.61 0.10 -4.79
C ARG A 240 10.70 1.01 -4.20
N PRO A 241 11.53 1.67 -5.01
CA PRO A 241 12.56 2.55 -4.49
C PRO A 241 11.98 3.72 -3.69
N PHE A 242 12.65 4.07 -2.60
CA PHE A 242 12.45 5.37 -1.95
C PHE A 242 13.11 6.48 -2.79
N ILE A 243 12.77 7.72 -2.48
CA ILE A 243 13.25 8.91 -3.20
C ILE A 243 14.22 9.68 -2.29
N SER A 244 15.47 9.80 -2.73
CA SER A 244 16.50 10.60 -2.07
C SER A 244 16.57 11.99 -2.69
N ILE A 245 16.50 13.04 -1.86
CA ILE A 245 16.74 14.41 -2.30
C ILE A 245 18.22 14.71 -2.08
N GLY A 246 18.98 14.70 -3.18
CA GLY A 246 20.37 15.16 -3.21
C GLY A 246 21.41 14.18 -2.65
N THR A 247 21.95 13.31 -3.51
CA THR A 247 23.30 12.73 -3.37
C THR A 247 23.93 12.39 -4.73
N ASP A 248 23.59 13.11 -5.81
CA ASP A 248 24.45 13.15 -7.00
C ASP A 248 25.34 14.38 -6.91
N ALA A 249 26.27 14.35 -5.94
CA ALA A 249 27.47 15.17 -5.98
C ALA A 249 28.51 14.50 -6.89
N SER A 250 28.12 14.16 -8.12
CA SER A 250 29.11 14.13 -9.19
C SER A 250 29.46 15.59 -9.46
N PRO A 251 30.71 16.05 -9.27
CA PRO A 251 31.07 17.41 -9.64
C PRO A 251 30.76 17.55 -11.13
N ARG A 252 29.75 18.36 -11.47
CA ARG A 252 29.58 18.82 -12.85
C ARG A 252 30.89 19.52 -13.19
N ARG A 253 31.72 18.90 -14.02
CA ARG A 253 32.85 19.59 -14.64
C ARG A 253 32.22 20.78 -15.35
N LEU A 254 32.53 21.98 -14.86
CA LEU A 254 32.26 23.20 -15.62
C LEU A 254 32.90 23.00 -16.99
N PRO A 255 32.19 23.28 -18.10
CA PRO A 255 32.80 23.18 -19.41
C PRO A 255 34.03 24.10 -19.41
N GLN A 256 35.20 23.51 -19.69
CA GLN A 256 36.40 24.29 -19.97
C GLN A 256 36.11 25.06 -21.25
N THR A 257 35.84 26.36 -21.10
CA THR A 257 35.85 27.30 -22.21
C THR A 257 37.28 27.43 -22.69
N PHE A 258 37.53 27.04 -23.94
CA PHE A 258 38.67 27.50 -24.73
C PHE A 258 38.28 28.79 -25.46
#